data_AF-A0A3C0BI67-F1
#
_entry.id   AF-A0A3C0BI67-F1
#
_cell.length_a   1.000
_cell.length_b   1.000
_cell.length_c   1.000
_cell.angle_alpha   90.00
_cell.angle_beta   90.00
_cell.angle_gamma   90.00
#
_symmetry.space_group_name_H-M   'P 1'
#
loop_
_entity.id
_entity.type
_entity.pdbx_description
1 polymer ?
#
loop_
_entity_poly.entity_id
_entity_poly.type
_entity_poly.pdbx_seq_one_letter_code
_entity_poly.pdbx_strand_id
1 'polypeptide(L)'
;MKKIIKRLDITIPALCAAVFMLFGCTNTLAEDSYVQPTDWSEGVMATDAWVMAGGGISQTVYSDALHLAYSEDGLTWTALNSNARVFTPTIGSGHIRDPYIFRQNDGTFVLLAADYTEDGQYYDMGSLYELTYGDNPSNCIYVAFSDDLITWKNEHLLQVTNGEGTDGDERHAWTPRAIYNKSDLCYDIYWTGDDSDGVNHVYVTQTYDFISVHDLDSHIIYSPGYSVTGAGIVKANSKYYLFARDADIDYATGEGGDIQAAVLDTWGDGAFSLLSGTYCNRGDDQDTPVYVENPCVYELEDGVTWIMIAQESNYAGT
;
A
#
# COMPACT_ATOMS: atom_id res chain seq x y z
N MET A 1 9.99 -13.73 2.11
CA MET A 1 9.35 -12.72 1.24
C MET A 1 10.41 -12.18 0.30
N LYS A 2 10.30 -12.45 -1.00
CA LYS A 2 11.11 -11.76 -2.01
C LYS A 2 10.38 -10.45 -2.33
N LYS A 3 11.12 -9.37 -2.60
CA LYS A 3 10.53 -8.10 -3.04
C LYS A 3 10.74 -8.01 -4.54
N ILE A 4 9.67 -7.91 -5.31
CA ILE A 4 9.78 -7.54 -6.71
C ILE A 4 9.89 -6.03 -6.76
N ILE A 5 11.07 -5.54 -7.16
CA ILE A 5 11.28 -4.14 -7.49
C ILE A 5 11.23 -4.09 -9.02
N LYS A 6 10.09 -3.69 -9.57
CA LYS A 6 10.00 -3.41 -11.00
C LYS A 6 10.19 -1.91 -11.21
N ARG A 7 11.18 -1.57 -12.05
CA ARG A 7 11.21 -0.26 -12.70
C ARG A 7 9.98 -0.20 -13.61
N LEU A 8 9.13 0.78 -13.39
CA LEU A 8 7.99 1.02 -14.27
C LEU A 8 8.51 1.71 -15.53
N ASP A 9 8.79 0.94 -16.59
CA ASP A 9 8.95 1.50 -17.92
C ASP A 9 7.56 1.86 -18.45
N ILE A 10 7.00 2.98 -17.95
CA ILE A 10 5.82 3.58 -18.57
C ILE A 10 6.27 4.00 -19.97
N THR A 11 5.96 3.17 -20.97
CA THR A 11 6.25 3.49 -22.36
C THR A 11 5.25 4.56 -22.80
N ILE A 12 5.63 5.81 -22.56
CA ILE A 12 4.89 7.00 -23.01
C ILE A 12 4.90 6.98 -24.55
N PRO A 13 3.73 7.00 -25.23
CA PRO A 13 3.70 7.21 -26.67
C PRO A 13 4.33 8.56 -26.99
N ALA A 14 5.51 8.52 -27.59
CA ALA A 14 6.23 9.71 -28.00
C ALA A 14 5.38 10.53 -28.99
N LEU A 15 5.21 11.83 -28.72
CA LEU A 15 5.29 12.87 -29.75
C LEU A 15 5.36 14.30 -29.15
N CYS A 16 6.44 14.98 -29.56
CA CYS A 16 6.63 16.44 -29.70
C CYS A 16 7.24 17.29 -28.57
N ALA A 17 8.56 17.11 -28.38
CA ALA A 17 9.67 18.04 -28.63
C ALA A 17 9.69 19.52 -28.16
N ALA A 18 10.74 19.87 -27.38
CA ALA A 18 11.76 20.93 -27.62
C ALA A 18 12.89 20.83 -26.53
N VAL A 19 14.04 20.14 -26.75
CA VAL A 19 15.41 20.58 -27.17
C VAL A 19 16.07 21.66 -26.27
N PHE A 20 17.21 21.42 -25.57
CA PHE A 20 18.61 21.55 -26.08
C PHE A 20 19.74 20.81 -25.27
N MET A 21 20.65 20.15 -26.04
CA MET A 21 22.13 19.85 -25.94
C MET A 21 22.81 19.23 -24.69
N LEU A 22 23.37 17.99 -24.75
CA LEU A 22 24.73 17.48 -25.16
C LEU A 22 25.87 17.82 -24.16
N PHE A 23 26.74 16.94 -23.62
CA PHE A 23 27.46 15.70 -24.04
C PHE A 23 27.49 14.69 -22.84
N GLY A 24 27.81 13.39 -22.93
CA GLY A 24 28.53 12.58 -23.91
C GLY A 24 28.33 11.08 -23.61
N CYS A 25 28.52 10.27 -24.65
CA CYS A 25 28.29 8.84 -24.70
C CYS A 25 29.50 8.04 -24.17
N THR A 26 29.28 6.94 -23.43
CA THR A 26 29.78 5.57 -23.75
C THR A 26 29.24 4.52 -22.77
N ASN A 27 28.42 3.61 -23.30
CA ASN A 27 28.52 2.14 -23.22
C ASN A 27 28.76 1.38 -21.89
N THR A 28 27.76 0.52 -21.63
CA THR A 28 27.84 -0.92 -21.29
C THR A 28 28.03 -1.35 -19.83
N LEU A 29 27.06 -2.16 -19.39
CA LEU A 29 27.05 -2.98 -18.18
C LEU A 29 28.26 -3.93 -18.11
N ALA A 30 28.91 -3.98 -16.95
CA ALA A 30 29.64 -5.15 -16.47
C ALA A 30 29.64 -5.16 -14.94
N GLU A 31 29.33 -6.33 -14.38
CA GLU A 31 29.49 -6.68 -12.97
C GLU A 31 30.96 -6.54 -12.51
N ASP A 32 31.10 -6.43 -11.18
CA ASP A 32 32.32 -6.54 -10.38
C ASP A 32 33.39 -5.45 -10.53
N SER A 33 33.31 -4.44 -9.67
CA SER A 33 34.52 -3.91 -9.01
C SER A 33 34.23 -3.40 -7.60
N TYR A 34 34.74 -4.16 -6.62
CA TYR A 34 34.82 -3.77 -5.23
C TYR A 34 35.93 -2.72 -5.06
N VAL A 35 35.56 -1.51 -4.63
CA VAL A 35 36.51 -0.44 -4.27
C VAL A 35 36.41 -0.21 -2.76
N GLN A 36 37.54 -0.38 -2.07
CA GLN A 36 37.67 -0.07 -0.65
C GLN A 36 37.62 1.46 -0.43
N PRO A 37 36.83 1.98 0.53
CA PRO A 37 36.78 3.42 0.77
C PRO A 37 38.02 3.86 1.56
N THR A 38 38.85 4.70 0.94
CA THR A 38 39.79 5.56 1.66
C THR A 38 39.37 7.01 1.44
N ASP A 39 39.25 7.71 2.57
CA ASP A 39 39.16 9.16 2.75
C ASP A 39 37.78 9.81 2.56
N TRP A 40 37.13 10.04 3.71
CA TRP A 40 35.99 10.95 3.85
C TRP A 40 36.46 12.40 3.84
N SER A 41 35.93 13.21 2.92
CA SER A 41 35.74 14.65 3.15
C SER A 41 34.72 15.24 2.18
N GLU A 42 33.82 16.05 2.76
CA GLU A 42 32.76 16.85 2.13
C GLU A 42 31.54 16.06 1.65
N GLY A 43 30.75 15.61 2.63
CA GLY A 43 29.38 15.14 2.38
C GLY A 43 28.53 16.30 1.86
N VAL A 44 28.29 16.29 0.55
CA VAL A 44 27.12 16.96 0.00
C VAL A 44 25.91 16.25 0.60
N MET A 45 25.38 16.79 1.70
CA MET A 45 24.06 16.41 2.22
C MET A 45 23.02 16.91 1.22
N ALA A 46 22.77 16.10 0.21
CA ALA A 46 21.42 15.86 -0.27
C ALA A 46 21.21 14.36 0.06
N THR A 47 20.10 13.91 0.60
CA THR A 47 18.81 13.87 -0.07
C THR A 47 17.77 13.29 0.89
N ASP A 48 16.49 13.42 0.56
CA ASP A 48 15.40 12.85 1.35
C ASP A 48 15.51 11.30 1.34
N ALA A 49 15.27 10.64 2.48
CA ALA A 49 15.25 9.17 2.56
C ALA A 49 13.82 8.64 2.46
N TRP A 50 13.65 7.50 1.81
CA TRP A 50 12.38 6.78 1.77
C TRP A 50 12.18 5.97 3.04
N VAL A 51 10.97 5.97 3.59
CA VAL A 51 10.57 5.13 4.72
C VAL A 51 9.47 4.18 4.26
N MET A 52 9.64 2.90 4.59
CA MET A 52 8.65 1.85 4.36
C MET A 52 8.08 1.41 5.70
N ALA A 53 6.76 1.40 5.79
CA ALA A 53 6.02 0.69 6.82
C ALA A 53 5.72 -0.73 6.33
N GLY A 54 5.84 -1.72 7.22
CA GLY A 54 5.47 -3.10 6.92
C GLY A 54 5.15 -3.88 8.18
N GLY A 55 4.49 -5.03 8.02
CA GLY A 55 4.36 -6.04 9.06
C GLY A 55 5.63 -6.89 9.18
N GLY A 56 5.71 -7.69 10.25
CA GLY A 56 6.75 -8.68 10.43
C GLY A 56 6.63 -9.85 9.44
N ILE A 57 7.66 -10.69 9.40
CA ILE A 57 7.84 -11.76 8.38
C ILE A 57 6.95 -13.00 8.57
N SER A 58 6.08 -13.00 9.59
CA SER A 58 5.17 -14.10 9.92
C SER A 58 3.80 -13.47 10.17
N GLN A 59 2.70 -14.14 9.87
CA GLN A 59 1.36 -13.62 10.16
C GLN A 59 1.01 -14.09 11.58
N THR A 60 1.51 -13.37 12.59
CA THR A 60 1.37 -13.76 14.00
C THR A 60 1.12 -12.54 14.85
N VAL A 61 0.56 -12.74 16.04
CA VAL A 61 0.37 -11.70 17.07
C VAL A 61 1.63 -10.85 17.32
N TYR A 62 2.84 -11.41 17.19
CA TYR A 62 4.08 -10.67 17.42
C TYR A 62 4.56 -9.85 16.23
N SER A 63 4.08 -10.15 15.04
CA SER A 63 4.52 -9.60 13.76
C SER A 63 3.45 -8.73 13.09
N ASP A 64 2.18 -8.81 13.49
CA ASP A 64 1.11 -7.90 13.08
C ASP A 64 1.21 -6.56 13.85
N ALA A 65 2.33 -5.90 13.63
CA ALA A 65 2.77 -4.69 14.30
C ALA A 65 3.52 -3.81 13.29
N LEU A 66 3.82 -2.55 13.65
CA LEU A 66 4.55 -1.67 12.74
C LEU A 66 6.04 -1.98 12.79
N HIS A 67 6.62 -2.31 11.63
CA HIS A 67 8.06 -2.35 11.38
C HIS A 67 8.42 -1.26 10.36
N LEU A 68 9.65 -0.75 10.45
CA LEU A 68 10.16 0.26 9.52
C LEU A 68 11.41 -0.21 8.79
N ALA A 69 11.56 0.24 7.55
CA ALA A 69 12.79 0.16 6.79
C ALA A 69 13.04 1.51 6.10
N TYR A 70 14.30 1.80 5.79
CA TYR A 70 14.67 2.99 5.03
C TYR A 70 15.44 2.66 3.76
N SER A 71 15.42 3.58 2.81
CA SER A 71 16.18 3.49 1.55
C SER A 71 16.65 4.87 1.12
N GLU A 72 17.90 4.96 0.68
CA GLU A 72 18.50 6.20 0.13
C GLU A 72 18.28 6.33 -1.38
N ASP A 73 18.01 5.22 -2.07
CA ASP A 73 17.84 5.15 -3.53
C ASP A 73 16.40 4.74 -3.94
N GLY A 74 15.53 4.43 -2.98
CA GLY A 74 14.20 3.83 -3.16
C GLY A 74 14.25 2.33 -3.51
N LEU A 75 15.39 1.78 -3.91
CA LEU A 75 15.50 0.42 -4.44
C LEU A 75 16.01 -0.53 -3.36
N THR A 76 17.04 -0.12 -2.62
CA THR A 76 17.73 -0.91 -1.62
C THR A 76 17.20 -0.55 -0.24
N TRP A 77 16.56 -1.50 0.44
CA TRP A 77 15.90 -1.27 1.72
C TRP A 77 16.66 -1.89 2.89
N THR A 78 16.95 -1.10 3.90
CA THR A 78 17.56 -1.55 5.16
C THR A 78 16.53 -1.50 6.28
N ALA A 79 16.29 -2.64 6.94
CA ALA A 79 15.39 -2.69 8.09
C ALA A 79 15.92 -1.82 9.24
N LEU A 80 15.04 -1.00 9.82
CA LEU A 80 15.34 -0.22 11.01
C LEU A 80 15.12 -1.06 12.26
N ASN A 81 15.70 -0.62 13.39
CA ASN A 81 15.51 -1.24 14.69
C ASN A 81 15.80 -2.76 14.72
N SER A 82 16.78 -3.22 13.93
CA SER A 82 17.08 -4.65 13.75
C SER A 82 15.85 -5.49 13.36
N ASN A 83 14.94 -4.89 12.60
CA ASN A 83 13.65 -5.46 12.22
C ASN A 83 12.71 -5.78 13.39
N ALA A 84 12.95 -5.23 14.59
CA ALA A 84 11.99 -5.29 15.68
C ALA A 84 10.89 -4.24 15.47
N ARG A 85 9.67 -4.59 15.88
CA ARG A 85 8.51 -3.68 15.81
C ARG A 85 8.81 -2.36 16.53
N VAL A 86 8.37 -1.24 15.95
CA VAL A 86 8.50 0.11 16.51
C VAL A 86 7.21 0.57 17.20
N PHE A 87 6.08 -0.07 16.89
CA PHE A 87 4.81 0.19 17.53
C PHE A 87 4.00 -1.11 17.65
N THR A 88 3.31 -1.28 18.77
CA THR A 88 2.44 -2.44 19.05
C THR A 88 1.03 -1.91 19.31
N PRO A 89 0.02 -2.30 18.51
CA PRO A 89 -1.35 -1.90 18.76
C PRO A 89 -1.87 -2.48 20.08
N THR A 90 -2.70 -1.73 20.81
CA THR A 90 -3.29 -2.17 22.09
C THR A 90 -4.82 -2.13 22.11
N ILE A 91 -5.45 -1.69 21.01
CA ILE A 91 -6.90 -1.62 20.82
C ILE A 91 -7.35 -2.44 19.61
N GLY A 92 -8.67 -2.48 19.39
CA GLY A 92 -9.28 -3.22 18.29
C GLY A 92 -9.02 -4.70 18.45
N SER A 93 -8.59 -5.34 17.37
CA SER A 93 -8.10 -6.72 17.39
C SER A 93 -6.85 -6.89 18.27
N GLY A 94 -6.10 -5.82 18.54
CA GLY A 94 -4.76 -5.87 19.14
C GLY A 94 -3.67 -6.20 18.11
N HIS A 95 -4.01 -6.09 16.82
CA HIS A 95 -3.18 -6.40 15.67
C HIS A 95 -3.39 -5.33 14.58
N ILE A 96 -2.38 -5.12 13.74
CA ILE A 96 -2.51 -4.27 12.55
C ILE A 96 -1.91 -4.95 11.33
N ARG A 97 -2.58 -4.79 10.18
CA ARG A 97 -2.09 -5.22 8.87
C ARG A 97 -2.04 -4.09 7.86
N ASP A 98 -1.22 -4.29 6.84
CA ASP A 98 -1.05 -3.37 5.73
C ASP A 98 -0.77 -1.92 6.18
N PRO A 99 0.21 -1.70 7.08
CA PRO A 99 0.43 -0.38 7.65
C PRO A 99 0.88 0.60 6.57
N TYR A 100 0.25 1.77 6.56
CA TYR A 100 0.58 2.91 5.72
C TYR A 100 0.89 4.12 6.58
N ILE A 101 2.04 4.75 6.34
CA ILE A 101 2.41 6.00 6.99
C ILE A 101 2.19 7.13 6.02
N PHE A 102 1.40 8.11 6.44
CA PHE A 102 1.14 9.33 5.70
C PHE A 102 1.71 10.53 6.46
N ARG A 103 2.42 11.42 5.76
CA ARG A 103 2.87 12.69 6.33
C ARG A 103 1.82 13.75 6.09
N GLN A 104 1.25 14.26 7.18
CA GLN A 104 0.25 15.32 7.18
C GLN A 104 0.85 16.66 6.74
N ASN A 105 0.00 17.61 6.37
CA ASN A 105 0.44 18.94 5.92
C ASN A 105 1.11 19.78 7.01
N ASP A 106 0.83 19.50 8.28
CA ASP A 106 1.50 20.12 9.42
C ASP A 106 2.89 19.52 9.71
N GLY A 107 3.26 18.48 8.97
CA GLY A 107 4.55 17.79 9.07
C GLY A 107 4.56 16.59 10.00
N THR A 108 3.49 16.34 10.77
CA THR A 108 3.31 15.14 11.60
C THR A 108 2.98 13.91 10.76
N PHE A 109 3.02 12.73 11.36
CA PHE A 109 2.76 11.46 10.70
C PHE A 109 1.52 10.80 11.28
N VAL A 110 0.75 10.16 10.41
CA VAL A 110 -0.36 9.28 10.78
C VAL A 110 -0.08 7.88 10.22
N LEU A 111 -0.29 6.87 11.05
CA LEU A 111 -0.34 5.46 10.70
C LEU A 111 -1.79 5.12 10.42
N LEU A 112 -2.04 4.53 9.27
CA LEU A 112 -3.30 3.87 8.91
C LEU A 112 -3.02 2.38 8.75
N ALA A 113 -3.89 1.52 9.26
CA ALA A 113 -3.77 0.09 9.08
C ALA A 113 -5.13 -0.60 9.13
N ALA A 114 -5.22 -1.79 8.54
CA ALA A 114 -6.37 -2.66 8.76
C ALA A 114 -6.36 -3.14 10.22
N ASP A 115 -7.49 -3.00 10.91
CA ASP A 115 -7.70 -3.59 12.24
C ASP A 115 -8.15 -5.04 12.07
N TYR A 116 -7.18 -5.96 12.10
CA TYR A 116 -7.40 -7.32 11.63
C TYR A 116 -6.35 -8.31 12.17
N THR A 117 -6.76 -9.57 12.37
CA THR A 117 -5.88 -10.73 12.63
C THR A 117 -6.35 -11.98 11.86
N GLU A 118 -5.41 -12.72 11.25
CA GLU A 118 -5.66 -14.04 10.62
C GLU A 118 -5.82 -15.15 11.66
N ASP A 119 -5.06 -15.05 12.75
CA ASP A 119 -5.04 -15.99 13.87
C ASP A 119 -5.47 -15.22 15.11
N GLY A 120 -6.77 -15.10 15.31
CA GLY A 120 -7.32 -14.61 16.56
C GLY A 120 -7.75 -15.78 17.44
N GLN A 121 -7.44 -15.73 18.73
CA GLN A 121 -8.28 -16.40 19.71
C GLN A 121 -8.87 -15.36 20.62
N TYR A 122 -10.20 -15.34 20.73
CA TYR A 122 -10.85 -14.49 21.71
C TYR A 122 -11.57 -15.36 22.73
N TYR A 123 -11.59 -14.84 23.96
CA TYR A 123 -12.20 -15.46 25.12
C TYR A 123 -13.55 -14.82 25.38
N ASP A 124 -14.64 -15.55 25.11
CA ASP A 124 -15.97 -15.20 25.59
C ASP A 124 -16.50 -16.30 26.52
N MET A 125 -17.14 -15.90 27.63
CA MET A 125 -17.85 -16.80 28.54
C MET A 125 -17.06 -18.06 28.97
N GLY A 126 -15.73 -17.98 29.03
CA GLY A 126 -14.83 -19.06 29.46
C GLY A 126 -14.40 -20.04 28.37
N SER A 127 -14.71 -19.77 27.09
CA SER A 127 -14.31 -20.60 25.95
C SER A 127 -13.36 -19.85 25.02
N LEU A 128 -12.36 -20.58 24.53
CA LEU A 128 -11.50 -20.15 23.43
C LEU A 128 -12.21 -20.42 22.10
N TYR A 129 -12.34 -19.41 21.25
CA TYR A 129 -12.72 -19.60 19.86
C TYR A 129 -11.58 -19.21 18.93
N GLU A 130 -11.44 -19.93 17.83
CA GLU A 130 -10.54 -19.61 16.73
C GLU A 130 -11.27 -18.63 15.81
N LEU A 131 -10.69 -17.45 15.60
CA LEU A 131 -11.18 -16.45 14.66
C LEU A 131 -10.62 -16.77 13.29
N THR A 132 -11.49 -16.88 12.31
CA THR A 132 -11.11 -16.81 10.90
C THR A 132 -11.46 -15.43 10.34
N TYR A 133 -10.85 -15.11 9.20
CA TYR A 133 -10.98 -13.83 8.48
C TYR A 133 -12.40 -13.24 8.39
N GLY A 134 -13.42 -14.10 8.29
CA GLY A 134 -14.82 -13.68 8.10
C GLY A 134 -15.63 -13.50 9.40
N ASP A 135 -15.11 -13.87 10.57
CA ASP A 135 -15.93 -13.92 11.78
C ASP A 135 -16.10 -12.55 12.48
N ASN A 136 -15.27 -11.56 12.12
CA ASN A 136 -15.33 -10.23 12.72
C ASN A 136 -14.75 -9.15 11.77
N PRO A 137 -15.42 -8.86 10.64
CA PRO A 137 -15.00 -7.78 9.75
C PRO A 137 -15.02 -6.43 10.49
N SER A 138 -13.98 -5.64 10.30
CA SER A 138 -13.91 -4.28 10.87
C SER A 138 -14.23 -3.25 9.80
N ASN A 139 -15.27 -2.44 10.04
CA ASN A 139 -15.59 -1.24 9.23
C ASN A 139 -14.73 -0.02 9.61
N CYS A 140 -13.69 -0.25 10.40
CA CYS A 140 -12.79 0.77 10.92
C CYS A 140 -11.38 0.62 10.35
N ILE A 141 -10.69 1.76 10.27
CA ILE A 141 -9.24 1.84 10.05
C ILE A 141 -8.56 2.12 11.38
N TYR A 142 -7.51 1.38 11.69
CA TYR A 142 -6.67 1.65 12.83
C TYR A 142 -5.83 2.91 12.56
N VAL A 143 -5.86 3.87 13.49
CA VAL A 143 -5.14 5.14 13.38
C VAL A 143 -4.23 5.36 14.58
N ALA A 144 -2.99 5.80 14.35
CA ALA A 144 -2.11 6.34 15.40
C ALA A 144 -1.25 7.49 14.85
N PHE A 145 -0.76 8.38 15.71
CA PHE A 145 -0.01 9.57 15.30
C PHE A 145 1.42 9.58 15.83
N SER A 146 2.32 10.22 15.10
CA SER A 146 3.72 10.41 15.51
C SER A 146 4.27 11.73 15.00
N ASP A 147 5.11 12.37 15.82
CA ASP A 147 5.88 13.57 15.41
C ASP A 147 7.23 13.20 14.77
N ASP A 148 7.72 11.97 15.01
CA ASP A 148 9.12 11.59 14.78
C ASP A 148 9.31 10.18 14.18
N LEU A 149 8.22 9.47 13.85
CA LEU A 149 8.18 8.06 13.39
C LEU A 149 8.68 7.03 14.42
N ILE A 150 9.06 7.45 15.62
CA ILE A 150 9.61 6.61 16.69
C ILE A 150 8.56 6.43 17.78
N THR A 151 7.96 7.54 18.22
CA THR A 151 6.96 7.56 19.28
C THR A 151 5.58 7.70 18.67
N TRP A 152 4.77 6.66 18.83
CA TRP A 152 3.39 6.62 18.35
C TRP A 152 2.41 6.78 19.51
N LYS A 153 1.37 7.59 19.32
CA LYS A 153 0.40 7.97 20.37
C LYS A 153 -1.01 8.10 19.80
N ASN A 154 -1.98 8.21 20.69
CA ASN A 154 -3.39 8.48 20.38
C ASN A 154 -3.99 7.46 19.41
N GLU A 155 -3.71 6.18 19.66
CA GLU A 155 -4.33 5.10 18.89
C GLU A 155 -5.86 5.13 19.05
N HIS A 156 -6.59 4.98 17.94
CA HIS A 156 -8.04 4.82 17.94
C HIS A 156 -8.49 4.10 16.66
N LEU A 157 -9.72 3.58 16.67
CA LEU A 157 -10.37 3.04 15.49
C LEU A 157 -11.21 4.15 14.85
N LEU A 158 -10.91 4.47 13.59
CA LEU A 158 -11.65 5.42 12.78
C LEU A 158 -12.66 4.66 11.93
N GLN A 159 -13.94 4.76 12.26
CA GLN A 159 -15.00 4.19 11.41
C GLN A 159 -15.03 4.91 10.06
N VAL A 160 -14.90 4.17 8.97
CA VAL A 160 -14.84 4.73 7.60
C VAL A 160 -16.08 4.42 6.76
N THR A 161 -16.94 3.52 7.24
CA THR A 161 -18.19 3.16 6.57
C THR A 161 -19.25 2.69 7.56
N ASN A 162 -20.52 2.85 7.19
CA ASN A 162 -21.67 2.17 7.78
C ASN A 162 -22.37 1.23 6.79
N GLY A 163 -21.70 0.93 5.67
CA GLY A 163 -22.23 0.08 4.61
C GLY A 163 -22.33 -1.38 5.05
N GLU A 164 -23.27 -2.08 4.44
CA GLU A 164 -23.40 -3.53 4.55
C GLU A 164 -22.41 -4.21 3.59
N GLY A 165 -21.74 -5.24 4.10
CA GLY A 165 -20.94 -6.20 3.35
C GLY A 165 -21.73 -7.49 3.10
N THR A 166 -21.01 -8.57 2.81
CA THR A 166 -21.57 -9.88 2.49
C THR A 166 -22.45 -10.42 3.63
N ASP A 167 -23.51 -11.15 3.30
CA ASP A 167 -24.39 -11.84 4.26
C ASP A 167 -25.04 -10.93 5.35
N GLY A 168 -25.03 -9.61 5.13
CA GLY A 168 -25.58 -8.63 6.07
C GLY A 168 -24.61 -8.23 7.18
N ASP A 169 -23.33 -8.61 7.07
CA ASP A 169 -22.27 -8.17 7.97
C ASP A 169 -21.88 -6.71 7.71
N GLU A 170 -21.09 -6.15 8.63
CA GLU A 170 -20.48 -4.84 8.42
C GLU A 170 -19.44 -4.92 7.30
N ARG A 171 -19.47 -3.97 6.36
CA ARG A 171 -18.45 -3.86 5.32
C ARG A 171 -17.07 -3.73 5.94
N HIS A 172 -16.15 -4.61 5.56
CA HIS A 172 -14.78 -4.55 6.05
C HIS A 172 -14.00 -3.40 5.40
N ALA A 173 -12.97 -2.89 6.07
CA ALA A 173 -12.07 -1.86 5.55
C ALA A 173 -10.60 -2.30 5.65
N TRP A 174 -9.98 -2.57 4.51
CA TRP A 174 -8.62 -3.09 4.41
C TRP A 174 -7.68 -2.23 3.59
N THR A 175 -6.38 -2.46 3.78
CA THR A 175 -5.29 -1.85 2.99
C THR A 175 -5.39 -0.33 2.87
N PRO A 176 -5.66 0.40 3.97
CA PRO A 176 -5.94 1.83 3.90
C PRO A 176 -4.71 2.62 3.46
N ARG A 177 -4.95 3.66 2.69
CA ARG A 177 -3.96 4.68 2.33
C ARG A 177 -4.62 6.04 2.24
N ALA A 178 -3.82 7.08 2.11
CA ALA A 178 -4.33 8.45 2.06
C ALA A 178 -3.64 9.30 0.99
N ILE A 179 -4.38 10.27 0.49
CA ILE A 179 -3.88 11.37 -0.34
C ILE A 179 -4.41 12.70 0.20
N TYR A 180 -3.60 13.74 0.11
CA TYR A 180 -4.08 15.09 0.42
C TYR A 180 -4.85 15.68 -0.78
N ASN A 181 -6.13 15.97 -0.57
CA ASN A 181 -6.99 16.65 -1.51
C ASN A 181 -6.84 18.16 -1.35
N LYS A 182 -6.08 18.77 -2.27
CA LYS A 182 -5.80 20.21 -2.26
C LYS A 182 -7.02 21.09 -2.57
N SER A 183 -8.03 20.55 -3.27
CA SER A 183 -9.21 21.33 -3.65
C SER A 183 -10.11 21.56 -2.44
N ASP A 184 -10.29 20.52 -1.63
CA ASP A 184 -11.19 20.53 -0.47
C ASP A 184 -10.44 20.76 0.85
N LEU A 185 -9.11 20.84 0.81
CA LEU A 185 -8.21 21.02 1.95
C LEU A 185 -8.40 19.93 3.03
N CYS A 186 -8.72 18.72 2.61
CA CYS A 186 -8.90 17.53 3.45
C CYS A 186 -7.99 16.38 2.98
N TYR A 187 -8.02 15.28 3.71
CA TYR A 187 -7.40 14.02 3.33
C TYR A 187 -8.46 13.04 2.88
N ASP A 188 -8.19 12.37 1.77
CA ASP A 188 -9.02 11.28 1.27
C ASP A 188 -8.35 9.96 1.64
N ILE A 189 -8.99 9.21 2.54
CA ILE A 189 -8.60 7.85 2.91
C ILE A 189 -9.27 6.90 1.93
N TYR A 190 -8.47 6.15 1.19
CA TYR A 190 -8.97 5.12 0.30
C TYR A 190 -8.57 3.73 0.81
N TRP A 191 -9.48 2.78 0.64
CA TRP A 191 -9.41 1.46 1.26
C TRP A 191 -10.20 0.44 0.43
N THR A 192 -9.95 -0.85 0.67
CA THR A 192 -10.68 -1.95 0.02
C THR A 192 -11.77 -2.48 0.96
N GLY A 193 -12.97 -2.69 0.42
CA GLY A 193 -14.11 -3.28 1.14
C GLY A 193 -14.99 -4.13 0.24
N ASP A 194 -15.83 -4.98 0.82
CA ASP A 194 -16.87 -5.73 0.09
C ASP A 194 -18.20 -4.99 -0.01
N ASP A 195 -18.94 -5.25 -1.09
CA ASP A 195 -20.38 -4.99 -1.15
C ASP A 195 -21.20 -6.18 -0.61
N SER A 196 -22.52 -6.05 -0.67
CA SER A 196 -23.46 -7.09 -0.21
C SER A 196 -23.38 -8.41 -0.99
N ASP A 197 -22.78 -8.39 -2.17
CA ASP A 197 -22.58 -9.58 -3.01
C ASP A 197 -21.19 -10.22 -2.77
N GLY A 198 -20.38 -9.64 -1.87
CA GLY A 198 -19.02 -10.08 -1.56
C GLY A 198 -17.96 -9.66 -2.57
N VAL A 199 -18.28 -8.70 -3.43
CA VAL A 199 -17.33 -8.16 -4.40
C VAL A 199 -16.53 -7.04 -3.76
N ASN A 200 -15.21 -7.13 -3.83
CA ASN A 200 -14.32 -6.13 -3.26
C ASN A 200 -14.12 -4.95 -4.22
N HIS A 201 -14.29 -3.73 -3.72
CA HIS A 201 -14.09 -2.47 -4.43
C HIS A 201 -13.09 -1.57 -3.70
N VAL A 202 -12.61 -0.53 -4.38
CA VAL A 202 -11.87 0.55 -3.72
C VAL A 202 -12.83 1.68 -3.38
N TYR A 203 -12.96 1.95 -2.09
CA TYR A 203 -13.75 3.03 -1.52
C TYR A 203 -12.86 4.22 -1.14
N VAL A 204 -13.49 5.38 -0.98
CA VAL A 204 -12.89 6.58 -0.41
C VAL A 204 -13.81 7.21 0.63
N THR A 205 -13.22 7.73 1.70
CA THR A 205 -13.86 8.62 2.66
C THR A 205 -12.96 9.81 2.96
N GLN A 206 -13.52 10.91 3.43
CA GLN A 206 -12.79 12.16 3.64
C GLN A 206 -12.66 12.50 5.12
N THR A 207 -11.54 13.07 5.51
CA THR A 207 -11.28 13.56 6.87
C THR A 207 -10.42 14.82 6.85
N TYR A 208 -10.59 15.71 7.82
CA TYR A 208 -9.65 16.84 8.01
C TYR A 208 -8.47 16.48 8.91
N ASP A 209 -8.59 15.46 9.76
CA ASP A 209 -7.72 15.28 10.93
C ASP A 209 -7.42 13.82 11.29
N PHE A 210 -7.99 12.85 10.57
CA PHE A 210 -7.93 11.42 10.87
C PHE A 210 -8.53 11.03 12.23
N ILE A 211 -9.31 11.92 12.87
CA ILE A 211 -10.06 11.64 14.10
C ILE A 211 -11.52 11.31 13.78
N SER A 212 -12.07 11.95 12.74
CA SER A 212 -13.43 11.69 12.25
C SER A 212 -13.52 11.82 10.74
N VAL A 213 -14.43 11.07 10.12
CA VAL A 213 -14.75 11.22 8.70
C VAL A 213 -15.90 12.20 8.48
N HIS A 214 -15.97 12.82 7.31
CA HIS A 214 -17.02 13.77 6.95
C HIS A 214 -18.37 13.07 6.77
N ASP A 215 -18.34 11.90 6.14
CA ASP A 215 -19.48 11.06 5.86
C ASP A 215 -19.07 9.58 5.93
N LEU A 216 -19.97 8.75 6.42
CA LEU A 216 -19.84 7.29 6.46
C LEU A 216 -20.40 6.63 5.18
N ASP A 217 -21.10 7.38 4.33
CA ASP A 217 -21.45 6.95 2.97
C ASP A 217 -20.23 7.02 2.04
N SER A 218 -19.31 6.09 2.24
CA SER A 218 -18.08 5.97 1.45
C SER A 218 -18.36 5.79 -0.04
N HIS A 219 -17.61 6.47 -0.89
CA HIS A 219 -17.82 6.42 -2.34
C HIS A 219 -16.88 5.41 -3.01
N ILE A 220 -17.39 4.66 -3.99
CA ILE A 220 -16.57 3.78 -4.81
C ILE A 220 -15.78 4.63 -5.80
N ILE A 221 -14.45 4.47 -5.79
CA ILE A 221 -13.54 5.09 -6.76
C ILE A 221 -13.00 4.09 -7.78
N TYR A 222 -13.09 2.78 -7.53
CA TYR A 222 -12.72 1.75 -8.51
C TYR A 222 -13.51 0.46 -8.30
N SER A 223 -14.20 0.03 -9.36
CA SER A 223 -15.00 -1.19 -9.43
C SER A 223 -14.96 -1.72 -10.88
N PRO A 224 -13.99 -2.59 -11.22
CA PRO A 224 -13.80 -3.04 -12.60
C PRO A 224 -14.76 -4.16 -13.03
N GLY A 225 -15.71 -4.55 -12.17
CA GLY A 225 -16.67 -5.64 -12.40
C GLY A 225 -16.27 -7.00 -11.79
N TYR A 226 -15.21 -7.02 -11.00
CA TYR A 226 -14.70 -8.17 -10.22
C TYR A 226 -13.98 -7.65 -8.97
N SER A 227 -13.69 -8.54 -8.03
CA SER A 227 -13.05 -8.20 -6.76
C SER A 227 -11.62 -7.68 -6.96
N VAL A 228 -11.28 -6.59 -6.27
CA VAL A 228 -9.92 -6.03 -6.23
C VAL A 228 -9.46 -5.76 -4.80
N THR A 229 -8.16 -5.92 -4.53
CA THR A 229 -7.58 -5.62 -3.20
C THR A 229 -6.27 -4.82 -3.30
N GLY A 230 -5.94 -4.10 -2.23
CA GLY A 230 -4.63 -3.45 -2.07
C GLY A 230 -4.37 -2.35 -3.10
N ALA A 231 -5.08 -1.22 -3.01
CA ALA A 231 -4.90 -0.12 -3.96
C ALA A 231 -3.68 0.75 -3.64
N GLY A 232 -2.95 1.17 -4.67
CA GLY A 232 -1.91 2.19 -4.61
C GLY A 232 -2.12 3.25 -5.69
N ILE A 233 -2.17 4.52 -5.28
CA ILE A 233 -2.46 5.63 -6.19
C ILE A 233 -1.26 6.58 -6.24
N VAL A 234 -0.86 6.96 -7.45
CA VAL A 234 0.16 7.99 -7.69
C VAL A 234 -0.35 9.02 -8.67
N LYS A 235 0.01 10.29 -8.46
CA LYS A 235 -0.27 11.36 -9.41
C LYS A 235 0.91 11.48 -10.38
N ALA A 236 0.65 11.45 -11.69
CA ALA A 236 1.66 11.68 -12.72
C ALA A 236 1.03 12.35 -13.93
N ASN A 237 1.75 13.27 -14.59
CA ASN A 237 1.26 13.97 -15.79
C ASN A 237 -0.14 14.60 -15.64
N SER A 238 -0.41 15.19 -14.46
CA SER A 238 -1.72 15.75 -14.07
C SER A 238 -2.88 14.75 -13.94
N LYS A 239 -2.65 13.46 -14.13
CA LYS A 239 -3.61 12.37 -13.92
C LYS A 239 -3.26 11.58 -12.67
N TYR A 240 -4.16 10.68 -12.29
CA TYR A 240 -3.97 9.74 -11.19
C TYR A 240 -3.97 8.33 -11.76
N TYR A 241 -3.02 7.51 -11.32
CA TYR A 241 -2.88 6.12 -11.70
C TYR A 241 -3.08 5.27 -10.47
N LEU A 242 -4.03 4.35 -10.54
CA LEU A 242 -4.32 3.37 -9.51
C LEU A 242 -3.75 2.02 -9.93
N PHE A 243 -3.12 1.34 -9.00
CA PHE A 243 -2.67 -0.04 -9.15
C PHE A 243 -3.30 -0.87 -8.05
N ALA A 244 -3.91 -1.98 -8.39
CA ALA A 244 -4.57 -2.86 -7.44
C ALA A 244 -4.43 -4.31 -7.88
N ARG A 245 -4.50 -5.24 -6.93
CA ARG A 245 -4.52 -6.67 -7.23
C ARG A 245 -5.89 -7.07 -7.74
N ASP A 246 -5.92 -7.86 -8.80
CA ASP A 246 -7.08 -8.65 -9.19
C ASP A 246 -7.28 -9.78 -8.18
N ALA A 247 -8.36 -9.73 -7.39
CA ALA A 247 -8.64 -10.71 -6.36
C ALA A 247 -9.60 -11.81 -6.83
N ASP A 248 -10.09 -11.77 -8.07
CA ASP A 248 -10.91 -12.83 -8.66
C ASP A 248 -10.02 -13.89 -9.30
N ILE A 249 -9.50 -14.80 -8.46
CA ILE A 249 -8.53 -15.81 -8.88
C ILE A 249 -9.25 -17.07 -9.32
N ASP A 250 -9.11 -17.43 -10.60
CA ASP A 250 -9.46 -18.74 -11.09
C ASP A 250 -8.26 -19.68 -10.99
N TYR A 251 -8.29 -20.57 -10.01
CA TYR A 251 -7.23 -21.56 -9.79
C TYR A 251 -7.12 -22.62 -10.90
N ALA A 252 -8.17 -22.84 -11.70
CA ALA A 252 -8.16 -23.83 -12.77
C ALA A 252 -7.49 -23.30 -14.04
N THR A 253 -7.73 -22.02 -14.37
CA THR A 253 -7.13 -21.36 -15.55
C THR A 253 -5.85 -20.62 -15.19
N GLY A 254 -5.69 -20.25 -13.93
CA GLY A 254 -4.64 -19.36 -13.48
C GLY A 254 -4.91 -17.89 -13.80
N GLU A 255 -6.13 -17.51 -14.14
CA GLU A 255 -6.51 -16.10 -14.29
C GLU A 255 -6.63 -15.41 -12.91
N GLY A 256 -6.42 -14.09 -12.88
CA GLY A 256 -6.43 -13.29 -11.66
C GLY A 256 -5.14 -13.36 -10.82
N GLY A 257 -5.08 -12.51 -9.80
CA GLY A 257 -3.94 -12.39 -8.89
C GLY A 257 -2.80 -11.47 -9.37
N ASP A 258 -2.96 -10.84 -10.54
CA ASP A 258 -2.02 -9.88 -11.10
C ASP A 258 -2.27 -8.46 -10.56
N ILE A 259 -1.25 -7.60 -10.62
CA ILE A 259 -1.49 -6.16 -10.44
C ILE A 259 -2.03 -5.57 -11.73
N GLN A 260 -3.15 -4.88 -11.62
CA GLN A 260 -3.80 -4.13 -12.66
C GLN A 260 -3.43 -2.65 -12.59
N ALA A 261 -3.71 -1.91 -13.65
CA ALA A 261 -3.58 -0.46 -13.68
C ALA A 261 -4.89 0.18 -14.14
N ALA A 262 -5.26 1.29 -13.50
CA ALA A 262 -6.40 2.13 -13.86
C ALA A 262 -5.99 3.60 -13.83
N VAL A 263 -6.77 4.46 -14.50
CA VAL A 263 -6.47 5.89 -14.63
C VAL A 263 -7.69 6.74 -14.32
N LEU A 264 -7.45 7.89 -13.69
CA LEU A 264 -8.42 8.95 -13.44
C LEU A 264 -7.81 10.28 -13.88
N ASP A 265 -8.56 11.06 -14.67
CA ASP A 265 -8.05 12.32 -15.23
C ASP A 265 -7.96 13.42 -14.18
N THR A 266 -9.00 13.59 -13.37
CA THR A 266 -9.07 14.59 -12.30
C THR A 266 -9.57 13.93 -11.02
N TRP A 267 -8.83 14.11 -9.92
CA TRP A 267 -9.23 13.58 -8.62
C TRP A 267 -10.57 14.18 -8.18
N GLY A 268 -11.44 13.32 -7.65
CA GLY A 268 -12.81 13.68 -7.26
C GLY A 268 -13.82 13.74 -8.42
N ASP A 269 -13.40 13.61 -9.67
CA ASP A 269 -14.29 13.61 -10.84
C ASP A 269 -14.56 12.18 -11.33
N GLY A 270 -15.42 11.46 -10.61
CA GLY A 270 -15.86 10.11 -10.96
C GLY A 270 -14.92 9.00 -10.47
N ALA A 271 -14.90 7.89 -11.22
CA ALA A 271 -14.19 6.66 -10.86
C ALA A 271 -13.03 6.35 -11.83
N PHE A 272 -12.03 5.64 -11.34
CA PHE A 272 -10.93 5.13 -12.13
C PHE A 272 -11.44 4.19 -13.22
N SER A 273 -10.87 4.33 -14.42
CA SER A 273 -11.16 3.45 -15.56
C SER A 273 -9.99 2.51 -15.79
N LEU A 274 -10.27 1.22 -16.03
CA LEU A 274 -9.26 0.20 -16.29
C LEU A 274 -8.37 0.62 -17.47
N LEU A 275 -7.05 0.62 -17.25
CA LEU A 275 -6.02 0.90 -18.25
C LEU A 275 -5.36 -0.40 -18.73
N SER A 276 -5.08 -1.33 -17.82
CA SER A 276 -4.52 -2.65 -18.11
C SER A 276 -4.91 -3.65 -17.03
N GLY A 277 -5.44 -4.82 -17.43
CA GLY A 277 -5.79 -5.91 -16.49
C GLY A 277 -4.61 -6.77 -16.03
N THR A 278 -3.44 -6.62 -16.66
CA THR A 278 -2.22 -7.41 -16.36
C THR A 278 -0.99 -6.51 -16.40
N TYR A 279 -0.98 -5.48 -15.57
CA TYR A 279 0.09 -4.49 -15.56
C TYR A 279 1.40 -5.06 -14.97
N CYS A 280 1.31 -5.82 -13.89
CA CYS A 280 2.41 -6.67 -13.41
C CYS A 280 1.90 -8.08 -13.16
N ASN A 281 2.36 -9.01 -14.00
CA ASN A 281 2.09 -10.43 -13.83
C ASN A 281 2.66 -10.94 -12.50
N ARG A 282 1.97 -11.90 -11.89
CA ARG A 282 2.59 -12.91 -11.02
C ARG A 282 3.79 -13.56 -11.72
N GLY A 283 4.85 -13.85 -10.97
CA GLY A 283 6.22 -14.09 -11.45
C GLY A 283 6.41 -14.82 -12.80
N ASP A 284 7.44 -14.39 -13.56
CA ASP A 284 7.72 -14.85 -14.92
C ASP A 284 8.29 -16.30 -15.02
N ASP A 285 8.65 -16.95 -13.90
CA ASP A 285 9.14 -18.34 -13.85
C ASP A 285 8.02 -19.29 -13.34
N GLN A 286 7.32 -19.92 -14.29
CA GLN A 286 6.07 -20.67 -14.07
C GLN A 286 6.23 -22.12 -13.56
N ASP A 287 6.76 -22.31 -12.34
CA ASP A 287 6.65 -23.59 -11.64
C ASP A 287 5.84 -23.50 -10.32
N THR A 288 5.52 -22.30 -9.83
CA THR A 288 4.69 -22.10 -8.63
C THR A 288 3.89 -20.80 -8.75
N PRO A 289 2.57 -20.77 -8.47
CA PRO A 289 1.82 -19.52 -8.42
C PRO A 289 2.41 -18.62 -7.34
N VAL A 290 2.89 -17.45 -7.74
CA VAL A 290 3.37 -16.45 -6.79
C VAL A 290 2.47 -15.23 -6.85
N TYR A 291 1.68 -15.00 -5.81
CA TYR A 291 0.73 -13.88 -5.82
C TYR A 291 1.45 -12.56 -5.56
N VAL A 292 0.99 -11.52 -6.24
CA VAL A 292 1.43 -10.15 -6.01
C VAL A 292 0.30 -9.35 -5.39
N GLU A 293 0.58 -8.58 -4.35
CA GLU A 293 -0.41 -7.81 -3.61
C GLU A 293 0.15 -6.49 -3.07
N ASN A 294 -0.74 -5.63 -2.58
CA ASN A 294 -0.42 -4.36 -1.93
C ASN A 294 0.58 -3.45 -2.69
N PRO A 295 0.40 -3.21 -4.01
CA PRO A 295 1.29 -2.36 -4.80
C PRO A 295 1.42 -0.97 -4.16
N CYS A 296 2.64 -0.59 -3.80
CA CYS A 296 3.04 0.74 -3.37
C CYS A 296 3.81 1.41 -4.48
N VAL A 297 3.34 2.59 -4.92
CA VAL A 297 3.95 3.32 -6.03
C VAL A 297 4.36 4.70 -5.57
N TYR A 298 5.59 5.08 -5.90
CA TYR A 298 6.14 6.40 -5.60
C TYR A 298 7.08 6.86 -6.72
N GLU A 299 7.27 8.16 -6.81
CA GLU A 299 8.11 8.84 -7.79
C GLU A 299 9.51 9.05 -7.21
N LEU A 300 10.56 8.74 -7.96
CA LEU A 300 11.93 9.05 -7.55
C LEU A 300 12.24 10.54 -7.72
N GLU A 301 13.31 11.00 -7.08
CA GLU A 301 13.71 12.42 -7.11
C GLU A 301 14.00 12.97 -8.52
N ASP A 302 14.23 12.10 -9.51
CA ASP A 302 14.44 12.52 -10.91
C ASP A 302 13.17 13.07 -11.59
N GLY A 303 12.00 12.89 -10.98
CA GLY A 303 10.71 13.37 -11.47
C GLY A 303 10.23 12.71 -12.76
N VAL A 304 10.87 11.62 -13.17
CA VAL A 304 10.58 10.90 -14.43
C VAL A 304 10.60 9.39 -14.27
N THR A 305 11.00 8.88 -13.11
CA THR A 305 10.99 7.46 -12.77
C THR A 305 10.02 7.20 -11.64
N TRP A 306 9.20 6.16 -11.81
CA TRP A 306 8.32 5.63 -10.77
C TRP A 306 8.75 4.23 -10.39
N ILE A 307 8.69 3.92 -9.11
CA ILE A 307 8.93 2.57 -8.58
C ILE A 307 7.62 2.04 -8.04
N MET A 308 7.30 0.80 -8.43
CA MET A 308 6.30 0.00 -7.75
C MET A 308 6.99 -1.08 -6.93
N ILE A 309 6.65 -1.16 -5.66
CA ILE A 309 6.95 -2.30 -4.80
C ILE A 309 5.64 -3.02 -4.52
N ALA A 310 5.56 -4.29 -4.86
CA ALA A 310 4.45 -5.16 -4.47
C ALA A 310 4.97 -6.27 -3.55
N GLN A 311 4.12 -6.68 -2.61
CA GLN A 311 4.38 -7.86 -1.80
C GLN A 311 4.20 -9.11 -2.67
N GLU A 312 5.17 -10.02 -2.56
CA GLU A 312 5.15 -11.30 -3.26
C GLU A 312 4.95 -12.41 -2.21
N SER A 313 3.80 -13.07 -2.25
CA SER A 313 3.49 -14.23 -1.40
C SER A 313 3.81 -15.52 -2.16
N ASN A 314 4.94 -16.12 -1.80
CA ASN A 314 5.21 -17.51 -2.16
C ASN A 314 4.28 -18.38 -1.32
N TYR A 315 3.34 -19.07 -1.94
CA TYR A 315 2.69 -20.22 -1.32
C TYR A 315 3.72 -21.35 -1.23
N ALA A 316 4.70 -21.23 -0.33
CA ALA A 316 5.56 -22.34 0.03
C ALA A 316 4.71 -23.27 0.90
N GLY A 317 3.85 -24.06 0.25
CA GLY A 317 3.22 -25.19 0.90
C GLY A 317 4.30 -26.18 1.31
N THR A 318 4.70 -26.14 2.58
CA THR A 318 5.28 -27.27 3.33
C THR A 318 4.92 -27.16 4.79
#